data_AF-A0A952MWE8-F1
#
_entry.id   AF-A0A952MWE8-F1
#
_cell.length_a   1.000
_cell.length_b   1.000
_cell.length_c   1.000
_cell.angle_alpha   90.00
_cell.angle_beta   90.00
_cell.angle_gamma   90.00
#
_symmetry.space_group_name_H-M   'P 1'
#
loop_
_entity.id
_entity.type
_entity.pdbx_description
1 polymer ?
#
loop_
_entity_poly.entity_id
_entity_poly.type
_entity_poly.pdbx_seq_one_letter_code
_entity_poly.pdbx_strand_id
1 'polypeptide(L)'
;MMRIYFTLMFGLVLACSGLSKEEQKLYDEAAAIHNEAVGQASKLNDQLKKMEADSLIAQDSIVALQAALQAWSEDLIEVPGNDEHHHHGEDEHHHDHSRKGDISAQEMLAVQQELKARLVQIEARISNLAEAGKK
;
A
#
# COMPACT_ATOMS: atom_id res chain seq x y z
N MET A 1 -3.22 -47.53 -53.15
CA MET A 1 -2.85 -46.17 -53.57
C MET A 1 -3.08 -45.21 -52.42
N MET A 2 -2.08 -44.36 -52.20
CA MET A 2 -1.89 -43.25 -51.23
C MET A 2 -2.88 -43.02 -50.08
N ARG A 3 -2.32 -43.10 -48.86
CA ARG A 3 -2.82 -42.53 -47.60
C ARG A 3 -2.63 -41.01 -47.63
N ILE A 4 -3.61 -40.23 -47.17
CA ILE A 4 -3.36 -38.90 -46.60
C ILE A 4 -4.26 -38.74 -45.38
N TYR A 5 -3.68 -38.99 -44.21
CA TYR A 5 -4.19 -38.55 -42.93
C TYR A 5 -3.98 -37.04 -42.89
N PHE A 6 -5.05 -36.24 -42.93
CA PHE A 6 -4.89 -34.79 -42.78
C PHE A 6 -4.69 -34.46 -41.30
N THR A 7 -3.47 -34.03 -41.05
CA THR A 7 -2.79 -33.74 -39.80
C THR A 7 -3.58 -32.82 -38.86
N LEU A 8 -3.54 -33.20 -37.58
CA LEU A 8 -3.85 -32.41 -36.41
C LEU A 8 -3.07 -31.07 -36.42
N MET A 9 -3.76 -29.93 -36.46
CA MET A 9 -3.16 -28.64 -36.09
C MET A 9 -4.14 -27.86 -35.22
N PHE A 10 -4.09 -28.29 -33.96
CA PHE A 10 -4.54 -27.62 -32.75
C PHE A 10 -4.02 -26.17 -32.76
N GLY A 11 -4.88 -25.23 -33.17
CA GLY A 11 -4.61 -23.79 -33.05
C GLY A 11 -4.78 -23.35 -31.60
N LEU A 12 -3.87 -23.76 -30.73
CA LEU A 12 -3.73 -23.22 -29.38
C LEU A 12 -2.77 -22.04 -29.44
N VAL A 13 -3.09 -21.03 -28.60
CA VAL A 13 -2.30 -19.88 -28.15
C VAL A 13 -1.93 -18.88 -29.25
N LEU A 14 -2.30 -17.59 -29.14
CA LEU A 14 -1.95 -16.69 -28.04
C LEU A 14 -3.06 -15.63 -27.83
N ALA A 15 -3.96 -15.84 -26.87
CA ALA A 15 -4.62 -14.70 -26.24
C ALA A 15 -3.63 -14.18 -25.19
N CYS A 16 -2.75 -13.26 -25.58
CA CYS A 16 -2.03 -12.44 -24.62
C CYS A 16 -3.08 -11.58 -23.89
N SER A 17 -3.55 -12.07 -22.74
CA SER A 17 -4.38 -11.32 -21.81
C SER A 17 -3.53 -10.23 -21.15
N GLY A 18 -3.23 -9.17 -21.90
CA GLY A 18 -2.76 -7.91 -21.33
C GLY A 18 -3.90 -7.19 -20.65
N LEU A 19 -3.59 -6.43 -19.59
CA LEU A 19 -4.54 -5.54 -18.93
C LEU A 19 -5.18 -4.59 -19.97
N SER A 20 -6.48 -4.35 -19.82
CA SER A 20 -7.13 -3.28 -20.61
C SER A 20 -6.56 -1.91 -20.22
N LYS A 21 -6.70 -0.90 -21.10
CA LYS A 21 -6.24 0.46 -20.78
C LYS A 21 -6.96 1.04 -19.56
N GLU A 22 -8.24 0.70 -19.43
CA GLU A 22 -9.11 1.09 -18.33
C GLU A 22 -8.65 0.47 -17.01
N GLU A 23 -8.27 -0.80 -17.04
CA GLU A 23 -7.75 -1.53 -15.88
C GLU A 23 -6.36 -1.02 -15.47
N GLN A 24 -5.48 -0.76 -16.44
CA GLN A 24 -4.17 -0.14 -16.16
C GLN A 24 -4.34 1.22 -15.48
N LYS A 25 -5.26 2.06 -15.94
CA LYS A 25 -5.51 3.38 -15.33
C LYS A 25 -5.91 3.27 -13.86
N LEU A 26 -6.69 2.25 -13.49
CA LEU A 26 -7.09 2.03 -12.10
C LEU A 26 -5.89 1.61 -11.23
N TYR A 27 -5.00 0.76 -11.76
CA TYR A 27 -3.75 0.42 -11.07
C TYR A 27 -2.81 1.62 -10.93
N ASP A 28 -2.67 2.46 -11.97
CA ASP A 28 -1.86 3.68 -11.90
C ASP A 28 -2.39 4.64 -10.82
N GLU A 29 -3.72 4.78 -10.71
CA GLU A 29 -4.34 5.61 -9.67
C GLU A 29 -4.15 5.01 -8.26
N ALA A 30 -4.31 3.69 -8.13
CA ALA A 30 -4.05 2.99 -6.88
C ALA A 30 -2.58 3.14 -6.43
N ALA A 31 -1.63 3.04 -7.37
CA ALA A 31 -0.20 3.20 -7.11
C ALA A 31 0.13 4.61 -6.62
N ALA A 32 -0.45 5.64 -7.26
CA ALA A 32 -0.27 7.03 -6.83
C ALA A 32 -0.74 7.25 -5.38
N ILE A 33 -1.91 6.70 -5.02
CA ILE A 33 -2.43 6.78 -3.65
C ILE A 33 -1.54 6.00 -2.66
N HIS A 34 -1.11 4.80 -3.04
CA HIS A 34 -0.20 3.97 -2.23
C HIS A 34 1.09 4.75 -1.90
N ASN A 35 1.78 5.28 -2.91
CA ASN A 35 3.05 5.97 -2.74
C ASN A 35 2.89 7.25 -1.90
N GLU A 36 1.80 7.99 -2.11
CA GLU A 36 1.46 9.15 -1.28
C GLU A 36 1.21 8.74 0.18
N ALA A 37 0.48 7.65 0.41
CA ALA A 37 0.16 7.17 1.75
C ALA A 37 1.41 6.67 2.49
N VAL A 38 2.27 5.89 1.85
CA VAL A 38 3.55 5.43 2.41
C VAL A 38 4.45 6.62 2.75
N GLY A 39 4.59 7.58 1.83
CA GLY A 39 5.36 8.80 2.07
C GLY A 39 4.81 9.65 3.22
N GLN A 40 3.48 9.70 3.38
CA GLN A 40 2.85 10.37 4.51
C GLN A 40 3.09 9.62 5.83
N ALA A 41 2.95 8.30 5.84
CA ALA A 41 3.18 7.47 7.03
C ALA A 41 4.61 7.61 7.56
N SER A 42 5.61 7.66 6.68
CA SER A 42 6.99 7.95 7.08
C SER A 42 7.12 9.28 7.83
N LYS A 43 6.47 10.34 7.34
CA LYS A 43 6.48 11.66 8.00
C LYS A 43 5.77 11.63 9.36
N LEU A 44 4.65 10.90 9.47
CA LEU A 44 3.93 10.74 10.73
C LEU A 44 4.76 9.96 11.76
N ASN A 45 5.48 8.93 11.32
CA ASN A 45 6.40 8.18 12.17
C ASN A 45 7.52 9.08 12.72
N ASP A 46 8.13 9.90 11.86
CA ASP A 46 9.15 10.87 12.28
C ASP A 46 8.60 11.93 13.25
N GLN A 47 7.35 12.36 13.06
CA GLN A 47 6.67 13.26 13.99
C GLN A 47 6.47 12.61 15.35
N LEU A 48 5.97 11.37 15.40
CA LEU A 48 5.78 10.61 16.63
C LEU A 48 7.11 10.41 17.38
N LYS A 49 8.20 10.07 16.67
CA LYS A 49 9.54 9.97 17.27
C LYS A 49 10.03 11.28 17.87
N LYS A 50 9.72 12.42 17.25
CA LYS A 50 10.05 13.75 17.81
C LYS A 50 9.21 14.06 19.04
N MET A 51 7.92 13.71 19.03
CA MET A 51 7.02 13.89 20.16
C MET A 51 7.41 13.02 21.36
N GLU A 52 7.96 11.82 21.11
CA GLU A 52 8.45 10.92 22.16
C GLU A 52 9.61 11.52 22.97
N ALA A 53 10.39 12.41 22.36
CA ALA A 53 11.44 13.14 23.06
C ALA A 53 10.90 14.31 23.91
N ASP A 54 9.62 14.66 23.79
CA ASP A 54 8.98 15.78 24.50
C ASP A 54 8.26 15.28 25.76
N SER A 55 8.83 15.59 26.92
CA SER A 55 8.28 15.20 28.24
C SER A 55 6.91 15.82 28.57
N LEU A 56 6.44 16.82 27.82
CA LEU A 56 5.13 17.44 28.01
C LEU A 56 3.99 16.65 27.36
N ILE A 57 4.32 15.70 26.48
CA ILE A 57 3.34 14.90 25.75
C ILE A 57 3.12 13.57 26.47
N ALA A 58 1.86 13.14 26.58
CA ALA A 58 1.51 11.89 27.23
C ALA A 58 2.08 10.68 26.46
N GLN A 59 3.10 10.03 27.01
CA GLN A 59 3.80 8.91 26.37
C GLN A 59 2.86 7.75 25.97
N ASP A 60 1.88 7.42 26.82
CA ASP A 60 0.89 6.37 26.50
C ASP A 60 0.09 6.68 25.22
N SER A 61 -0.17 7.97 24.96
CA SER A 61 -0.86 8.40 23.74
C SER A 61 0.03 8.25 22.51
N ILE A 62 1.33 8.50 22.65
CA ILE A 62 2.32 8.31 21.57
C ILE A 62 2.42 6.83 21.22
N VAL A 63 2.58 5.95 22.22
CA VAL A 63 2.66 4.50 22.03
C VAL A 63 1.40 3.97 21.33
N ALA A 64 0.21 4.44 21.74
CA ALA A 64 -1.04 4.04 21.09
C ALA A 64 -1.14 4.51 19.63
N LEU A 65 -0.56 5.66 19.28
CA LEU A 65 -0.53 6.16 17.90
C LEU A 65 0.52 5.46 17.04
N GLN A 66 1.69 5.13 17.60
CA GLN A 66 2.69 4.28 16.95
C GLN A 66 2.10 2.90 16.62
N ALA A 67 1.39 2.28 17.57
CA ALA A 67 0.71 1.00 17.34
C ALA A 67 -0.38 1.11 16.25
N ALA A 68 -1.14 2.21 16.22
CA ALA A 68 -2.13 2.43 15.17
C ALA A 68 -1.51 2.61 13.78
N LEU A 69 -0.37 3.30 13.69
CA LEU A 69 0.38 3.48 12.44
C LEU A 69 1.00 2.16 11.97
N GLN A 70 1.52 1.35 12.90
CA GLN A 70 2.04 0.01 12.61
C GLN A 70 0.93 -0.91 12.09
N ALA A 71 -0.23 -0.94 12.75
CA ALA A 71 -1.37 -1.74 12.30
C ALA A 71 -1.88 -1.30 10.92
N TRP A 72 -1.85 0.00 10.62
CA TRP A 72 -2.12 0.49 9.27
C TRP A 72 -1.08 -0.02 8.25
N SER A 73 0.21 -0.02 8.61
CA SER A 73 1.28 -0.51 7.73
C SER A 73 1.13 -2.00 7.42
N GLU A 74 0.74 -2.81 8.41
CA GLU A 74 0.51 -4.25 8.25
C GLU A 74 -0.65 -4.58 7.30
N ASP A 75 -1.60 -3.65 7.14
CA ASP A 75 -2.71 -3.78 6.20
C ASP A 75 -2.36 -3.32 4.77
N LEU A 76 -1.16 -2.75 4.54
CA LEU A 76 -0.73 -2.36 3.21
C LEU A 76 -0.66 -3.57 2.29
N ILE A 77 -1.21 -3.37 1.08
CA ILE A 77 -1.10 -4.30 -0.03
C ILE A 77 -0.39 -3.61 -1.19
N GLU A 78 0.48 -4.37 -1.86
CA GLU A 78 1.22 -3.86 -3.01
C GLU A 78 0.33 -3.71 -4.25
N VAL A 79 0.58 -2.65 -5.03
CA VAL A 79 -0.14 -2.39 -6.27
C VAL A 79 0.62 -3.02 -7.45
N PRO A 80 -0.03 -3.88 -8.27
CA PRO A 80 0.60 -4.45 -9.47
C PRO A 80 1.18 -3.37 -10.39
N GLY A 81 2.45 -3.54 -10.78
CA GLY A 81 3.15 -2.61 -11.67
C GLY A 81 3.68 -1.34 -10.99
N ASN A 82 3.54 -1.21 -9.67
CA ASN A 82 4.18 -0.14 -8.91
C ASN A 82 5.62 -0.53 -8.56
N ASP A 83 6.59 -0.04 -9.34
CA ASP A 83 8.02 -0.31 -9.14
C ASP A 83 8.71 0.75 -8.24
N GLU A 84 7.97 1.70 -7.67
CA GLU A 84 8.54 2.75 -6.81
C GLU A 84 9.10 2.17 -5.50
N HIS A 85 10.35 1.71 -5.58
CA HIS A 85 11.35 1.63 -4.52
C HIS A 85 10.87 1.20 -3.12
N HIS A 86 10.70 -0.11 -2.94
CA HIS A 86 10.87 -0.72 -1.61
C HIS A 86 12.36 -0.67 -1.19
N HIS A 87 12.88 0.53 -0.93
CA HIS A 87 14.09 0.70 -0.13
C HIS A 87 13.67 1.11 1.27
N HIS A 88 13.16 0.15 2.04
CA HIS A 88 13.17 0.27 3.49
C HIS A 88 14.64 0.22 3.91
N GLY A 89 15.18 1.35 4.38
CA GLY A 89 16.58 1.44 4.79
C GLY A 89 16.92 0.45 5.90
N GLU A 90 18.05 -0.26 5.73
CA GLU A 90 18.96 -0.95 6.68
C GLU A 90 18.46 -1.65 7.95
N ASP A 91 17.17 -1.73 8.22
CA ASP A 91 16.55 -2.57 9.25
C ASP A 91 15.40 -3.34 8.59
N GLU A 92 15.74 -4.31 7.75
CA GLU A 92 14.79 -5.14 7.00
C GLU A 92 14.02 -6.11 7.92
N HIS A 93 13.08 -5.56 8.70
CA HIS A 93 11.88 -6.31 9.07
C HIS A 93 11.06 -6.48 7.79
N HIS A 94 11.30 -7.58 7.07
CA HIS A 94 10.52 -8.00 5.91
C HIS A 94 9.06 -8.25 6.33
N HIS A 95 8.26 -7.20 6.40
CA HIS A 95 6.81 -7.36 6.39
C HIS A 95 6.44 -7.73 4.96
N ASP A 96 6.13 -9.01 4.78
CA ASP A 96 5.64 -9.54 3.52
C ASP A 96 4.25 -8.95 3.23
N HIS A 97 4.20 -7.81 2.51
CA HIS A 97 2.96 -7.17 2.05
C HIS A 97 2.27 -7.97 0.91
N SER A 98 2.68 -9.21 0.66
CA SER A 98 2.12 -10.04 -0.40
C SER A 98 0.78 -10.70 0.00
N ARG A 99 -0.25 -9.87 0.22
CA ARG A 99 -1.60 -10.29 -0.20
C ARG A 99 -1.65 -10.22 -1.73
N LYS A 100 -0.96 -11.17 -2.38
CA LYS A 100 -1.23 -11.59 -3.76
C LYS A 100 -2.58 -12.32 -3.78
N GLY A 101 -3.65 -11.59 -3.45
CA GLY A 101 -5.02 -12.02 -3.68
C GLY A 101 -5.47 -11.44 -5.00
N ASP A 102 -6.19 -12.23 -5.80
CA ASP A 102 -6.82 -11.83 -7.07
C ASP A 102 -7.92 -10.77 -6.85
N ILE A 103 -7.57 -9.58 -6.33
CA ILE A 103 -8.48 -8.45 -6.26
C ILE A 103 -8.43 -7.69 -7.57
N SER A 104 -9.62 -7.32 -8.08
CA SER A 104 -9.74 -6.54 -9.30
C SER A 104 -9.07 -5.16 -9.17
N ALA A 105 -8.77 -4.51 -10.29
CA ALA A 105 -8.19 -3.16 -10.27
C ALA A 105 -9.10 -2.13 -9.54
N GLN A 106 -10.42 -2.29 -9.63
CA GLN A 106 -11.38 -1.47 -8.88
C GLN A 106 -11.29 -1.71 -7.37
N GLU A 107 -11.20 -2.97 -6.95
CA GLU A 107 -11.02 -3.31 -5.53
C GLU A 107 -9.67 -2.83 -5.01
N MET A 108 -8.60 -2.94 -5.81
CA MET A 108 -7.29 -2.40 -5.48
C MET A 108 -7.36 -0.90 -5.23
N LEU A 109 -7.97 -0.14 -6.14
CA LEU A 109 -8.17 1.30 -5.95
C LEU A 109 -8.98 1.60 -4.67
N ALA A 110 -10.06 0.88 -4.44
CA ALA A 110 -10.89 1.06 -3.25
C ALA A 110 -10.12 0.78 -1.94
N VAL A 111 -9.29 -0.26 -1.91
CA VAL A 111 -8.44 -0.58 -0.75
C VAL A 111 -7.42 0.53 -0.50
N GLN A 112 -6.74 1.02 -1.54
CA GLN A 112 -5.77 2.12 -1.36
C GLN A 112 -6.44 3.40 -0.86
N GLN A 113 -7.66 3.71 -1.35
CA GLN A 113 -8.46 4.83 -0.86
C GLN A 113 -8.87 4.66 0.61
N GLU A 114 -9.28 3.46 1.02
CA GLU A 114 -9.62 3.16 2.42
C GLU A 114 -8.40 3.31 3.33
N LEU A 115 -7.25 2.73 2.94
CA LEU A 115 -6.00 2.84 3.68
C LEU A 115 -5.56 4.31 3.82
N LYS A 116 -5.68 5.11 2.75
CA LYS A 116 -5.41 6.55 2.82
C LYS A 116 -6.34 7.27 3.79
N ALA A 117 -7.63 6.96 3.77
CA ALA A 117 -8.60 7.56 4.69
C ALA A 117 -8.30 7.22 6.16
N ARG A 118 -7.92 5.98 6.44
CA ARG A 118 -7.47 5.55 7.77
C ARG A 118 -6.20 6.30 8.21
N LEU A 119 -5.24 6.50 7.31
CA LEU A 119 -4.03 7.26 7.60
C LEU A 119 -4.33 8.72 7.96
N VAL A 120 -5.26 9.36 7.23
CA VAL A 120 -5.72 10.73 7.54
C VAL A 120 -6.34 10.83 8.94
N GLN A 121 -7.06 9.80 9.39
CA GLN A 121 -7.58 9.76 10.76
C GLN A 121 -6.47 9.65 11.81
N ILE A 122 -5.41 8.89 11.52
CA ILE A 122 -4.22 8.80 12.38
C ILE A 122 -3.51 10.16 12.45
N GLU A 123 -3.29 10.81 11.31
CA GLU A 123 -2.71 12.16 11.22
C GLU A 123 -3.48 13.19 12.06
N ALA A 124 -4.82 13.18 11.98
CA ALA A 124 -5.65 14.07 12.77
C ALA A 124 -5.46 13.84 14.28
N ARG A 125 -5.34 12.58 14.72
CA ARG A 125 -5.09 12.24 16.13
C ARG A 125 -3.70 12.70 16.58
N ILE A 126 -2.67 12.53 15.74
CA ILE A 126 -1.30 13.01 16.00
C ILE A 126 -1.32 14.54 16.17
N SER A 127 -1.98 15.24 15.26
CA SER A 127 -2.09 16.70 15.28
C SER A 127 -2.77 17.20 16.56
N ASN A 128 -3.88 16.57 16.95
CA ASN A 128 -4.58 16.91 18.19
C ASN A 128 -3.71 16.70 19.44
N LEU A 129 -2.92 15.63 19.47
CA LEU A 129 -1.99 15.37 20.57
C LEU A 129 -0.87 16.41 20.62
N ALA A 130 -0.30 16.76 19.46
CA ALA A 130 0.74 17.79 19.35
C ALA A 130 0.23 19.17 19.80
N GLU A 131 -1.01 19.54 19.47
CA GLU A 131 -1.62 20.79 19.94
C GLU A 131 -1.96 20.78 21.44
N ALA A 132 -2.28 19.61 22.00
CA ALA A 132 -2.53 19.48 23.43
C ALA A 132 -1.26 19.68 24.27
N GLY A 133 -0.09 19.22 23.79
CA GLY A 133 1.19 19.39 24.50
C GLY A 133 1.78 20.81 24.45
N LYS A 134 1.24 21.70 23.62
CA LYS A 134 1.66 23.12 23.53
C LYS A 134 0.98 24.04 24.55
N LYS A 135 -0.03 23.55 25.26
CA LYS A 135 -0.84 24.33 26.22
C LYS A 135 -0.35 24.14 27.64
#